data_AF-A0A2A5AG16-F1
#
_entry.id   AF-A0A2A5AG16-F1
#
_cell.length_a   1.000
_cell.length_b   1.000
_cell.length_c   1.000
_cell.angle_alpha   90.00
_cell.angle_beta   90.00
_cell.angle_gamma   90.00
#
_symmetry.space_group_name_H-M   'P 1'
#
loop_
_entity.id
_entity.type
_entity.pdbx_description
1 polymer ?
#
loop_
_entity_poly.entity_id
_entity_poly.type
_entity_poly.pdbx_seq_one_letter_code
_entity_poly.pdbx_strand_id
1 'polypeptide(L)'
;MQDIIAMSKKELHRVEMIQRMIDRHLYEKDVAYQLELSVRQIRRLKKKYLSDGAKGIISKKRGKTSNNKYSDSFKDLALTYIREYYKSKK
;
A
#
# COMPACT_ATOMS: atom_id res chain seq x y z
N MET A 1 -8.48 -5.17 -24.38
CA MET A 1 -8.28 -3.92 -23.63
C MET A 1 -7.16 -4.17 -22.62
N GLN A 2 -6.05 -3.44 -22.68
CA GLN A 2 -4.95 -3.62 -21.72
C GLN A 2 -5.27 -2.87 -20.43
N ASP A 3 -5.51 -3.59 -19.34
CA ASP A 3 -5.69 -3.02 -18.01
C ASP A 3 -4.32 -2.64 -17.41
N ILE A 4 -4.02 -1.35 -17.30
CA ILE A 4 -2.80 -0.88 -16.62
C ILE A 4 -3.05 -0.83 -15.12
N ILE A 5 -2.21 -1.54 -14.35
CA ILE A 5 -2.28 -1.59 -12.89
C ILE A 5 -1.09 -0.82 -12.30
N ALA A 6 -1.37 0.30 -11.62
CA ALA A 6 -0.34 1.06 -10.92
C ALA A 6 -0.02 0.42 -9.55
N MET A 7 1.25 0.09 -9.34
CA MET A 7 1.73 -0.52 -8.11
C MET A 7 3.08 0.07 -7.69
N SER A 8 3.35 0.10 -6.40
CA SER A 8 4.69 0.41 -5.89
C SER A 8 5.64 -0.77 -6.14
N LYS A 9 6.95 -0.51 -6.17
CA LYS A 9 7.98 -1.57 -6.29
C LYS A 9 7.81 -2.65 -5.20
N LYS A 10 7.43 -2.25 -3.98
CA LYS A 10 7.16 -3.19 -2.88
C LYS A 10 5.93 -4.07 -3.14
N GLU A 11 4.88 -3.53 -3.74
CA GLU A 11 3.69 -4.29 -4.11
C GLU A 11 3.98 -5.26 -5.27
N LEU A 12 4.77 -4.83 -6.25
CA LEU A 12 5.22 -5.69 -7.36
C LEU A 12 6.06 -6.87 -6.83
N HIS A 13 7.05 -6.63 -5.98
CA HIS A 13 7.87 -7.69 -5.38
C HIS A 13 7.01 -8.69 -4.57
N ARG A 14 5.96 -8.23 -3.89
CA ARG A 14 5.02 -9.13 -3.21
C ARG A 14 4.24 -10.00 -4.18
N VAL A 15 3.82 -9.46 -5.33
CA VAL A 15 3.15 -10.24 -6.38
C VAL A 15 4.07 -11.37 -6.85
N GLU A 16 5.32 -11.07 -7.17
CA GLU A 16 6.31 -12.06 -7.61
C GLU A 16 6.53 -13.17 -6.58
N MET A 17 6.75 -12.81 -5.31
CA MET A 17 6.99 -13.80 -4.25
C MET A 17 5.77 -14.69 -3.98
N ILE A 18 4.57 -14.11 -4.02
CA ILE A 18 3.33 -14.87 -3.83
C ILE A 18 3.08 -15.82 -4.99
N GLN A 19 3.35 -15.37 -6.22
CA GLN A 19 3.22 -16.22 -7.40
C GLN A 19 4.17 -17.42 -7.32
N ARG A 20 5.46 -17.19 -7.01
CA ARG A 20 6.44 -18.28 -6.80
C ARG A 20 6.02 -19.24 -5.68
N MET A 21 5.42 -18.73 -4.60
CA MET A 21 4.89 -19.55 -3.51
C MET A 21 3.68 -20.40 -3.94
N ILE A 22 2.80 -19.86 -4.78
CA ILE A 22 1.63 -20.58 -5.33
C ILE A 22 2.09 -21.67 -6.29
N ASP A 23 3.09 -21.37 -7.12
CA ASP A 23 3.71 -22.30 -8.06
C ASP A 23 4.58 -23.36 -7.36
N ARG A 24 4.51 -23.45 -6.02
CA ARG A 24 5.24 -24.39 -5.13
C ARG A 24 6.76 -24.28 -5.18
N HIS A 25 7.29 -23.13 -5.58
CA HIS A 25 8.73 -22.88 -5.59
C HIS A 25 9.26 -22.36 -4.25
N LEU A 26 8.40 -21.91 -3.33
CA LEU A 26 8.79 -21.32 -2.03
C LEU A 26 7.81 -21.70 -0.92
N TYR A 27 8.31 -21.87 0.31
CA TYR A 27 7.47 -22.07 1.49
C TYR A 27 6.99 -20.74 2.09
N GLU A 28 5.83 -20.75 2.76
CA GLU A 28 5.23 -19.54 3.37
C GLU A 28 6.16 -18.85 4.37
N LYS A 29 7.00 -19.63 5.09
CA LYS A 29 7.95 -19.12 6.09
C LYS A 29 9.11 -18.36 5.44
N ASP A 30 9.61 -18.86 4.31
CA ASP A 30 10.74 -18.23 3.61
C ASP A 30 10.30 -16.91 2.98
N VAL A 31 9.11 -16.91 2.37
CA VAL A 31 8.51 -15.69 1.81
C VAL A 31 8.20 -14.66 2.90
N ALA A 32 7.74 -15.12 4.07
CA ALA A 32 7.52 -14.26 5.24
C ALA A 32 8.82 -13.59 5.68
N TYR A 33 9.91 -14.34 5.78
CA TYR A 33 11.23 -13.83 6.11
C TYR A 33 11.73 -12.82 5.06
N GLN A 34 11.69 -13.17 3.77
CA GLN A 34 12.17 -12.31 2.68
C GLN A 34 11.37 -11.02 2.53
N LEU A 35 10.07 -11.04 2.84
CA LEU A 35 9.21 -9.85 2.77
C LEU A 35 9.15 -9.08 4.10
N GLU A 36 9.83 -9.53 5.14
CA GLU A 36 9.75 -8.99 6.50
C GLU A 36 8.30 -8.88 7.00
N LEU A 37 7.49 -9.91 6.70
CA LEU A 37 6.09 -10.00 7.06
C LEU A 37 5.84 -11.23 7.91
N SER A 38 4.81 -11.17 8.76
CA SER A 38 4.36 -12.36 9.47
C SER A 38 3.77 -13.38 8.49
N VAL A 39 3.89 -14.67 8.81
CA VAL A 39 3.25 -15.76 8.04
C VAL A 39 1.74 -15.53 7.89
N ARG A 40 1.08 -14.95 8.91
CA ARG A 40 -0.34 -14.58 8.84
C ARG A 40 -0.61 -13.53 7.75
N GLN A 41 0.27 -12.53 7.60
CA GLN A 41 0.16 -11.54 6.53
C GLN A 41 0.39 -12.20 5.17
N ILE A 42 1.37 -13.10 5.04
CA ILE A 42 1.60 -13.85 3.80
C ILE A 42 0.36 -14.66 3.39
N ARG A 43 -0.24 -15.43 4.31
CA ARG A 43 -1.49 -16.17 4.04
C ARG A 43 -2.63 -15.27 3.61
N ARG A 44 -2.77 -14.10 4.24
CA ARG A 44 -3.79 -13.10 3.85
C ARG A 44 -3.53 -12.57 2.44
N LEU A 45 -2.27 -12.30 2.08
CA LEU A 45 -1.91 -11.85 0.74
C LEU A 45 -2.14 -12.95 -0.30
N LYS A 46 -1.76 -14.20 -0.01
CA LYS A 46 -2.07 -15.38 -0.84
C LYS A 46 -3.57 -15.48 -1.12
N LYS A 47 -4.41 -15.40 -0.08
CA LYS A 47 -5.87 -15.46 -0.23
C LYS A 47 -6.40 -14.36 -1.15
N LYS A 48 -5.92 -13.12 -0.99
CA LYS A 48 -6.30 -12.00 -1.86
C LYS A 48 -5.82 -12.15 -3.30
N TYR A 49 -4.62 -12.70 -3.48
CA TYR A 49 -4.10 -12.97 -4.81
C TYR A 49 -4.92 -14.04 -5.52
N LEU A 50 -5.33 -15.10 -4.81
CA LEU A 50 -6.19 -16.14 -5.37
C LEU A 50 -7.59 -15.63 -5.74
N SER A 51 -8.11 -14.59 -5.08
CA SER A 51 -9.41 -14.01 -5.40
C SER A 51 -9.35 -12.92 -6.47
N ASP A 52 -8.38 -12.01 -6.38
CA ASP A 52 -8.36 -10.74 -7.12
C ASP A 52 -7.11 -10.62 -8.02
N GLY A 53 -6.26 -11.65 -8.09
CA GLY A 53 -4.97 -11.61 -8.78
C GLY A 53 -4.02 -10.54 -8.21
N ALA A 54 -3.19 -9.96 -9.09
CA ALA A 54 -2.27 -8.88 -8.72
C ALA A 54 -3.00 -7.65 -8.13
N LYS A 55 -4.25 -7.38 -8.54
CA LYS A 55 -5.06 -6.27 -8.00
C LYS A 55 -5.31 -6.43 -6.49
N GLY A 56 -5.39 -7.67 -5.99
CA GLY A 56 -5.59 -7.97 -4.57
C GLY A 56 -4.43 -7.57 -3.65
N ILE A 57 -3.22 -7.39 -4.21
CA ILE A 57 -2.01 -7.03 -3.46
C ILE A 57 -1.90 -5.52 -3.24
N ILE A 58 -2.54 -4.73 -4.10
CA ILE A 58 -2.50 -3.28 -4.04
C ILE A 58 -3.17 -2.78 -2.76
N SER A 59 -2.57 -1.77 -2.14
CA SER A 59 -3.14 -1.10 -1.00
C SER A 59 -4.51 -0.51 -1.34
N LYS A 60 -5.55 -0.98 -0.65
CA LYS A 60 -6.92 -0.44 -0.75
C LYS A 60 -7.06 1.00 -0.21
N LYS A 61 -6.01 1.54 0.43
CA LYS A 61 -5.93 2.95 0.86
C LYS A 61 -5.51 3.88 -0.28
N ARG A 62 -4.93 3.35 -1.37
CA ARG A 62 -4.51 4.15 -2.52
C ARG A 62 -5.73 4.87 -3.10
N GLY A 63 -5.61 6.19 -3.31
CA GLY A 63 -6.69 7.04 -3.81
C GLY A 63 -7.81 7.34 -2.81
N LYS A 64 -7.74 6.85 -1.56
CA LYS A 64 -8.72 7.15 -0.52
C LYS A 64 -8.20 8.19 0.45
N THR A 65 -9.09 9.07 0.91
CA THR A 65 -8.80 9.98 2.01
C THR A 65 -8.60 9.20 3.32
N SER A 66 -7.75 9.71 4.21
CA SER A 66 -7.63 9.17 5.56
C SER A 66 -8.97 9.29 6.29
N ASN A 67 -9.34 8.29 7.11
CA ASN A 67 -10.53 8.37 7.96
C ASN A 67 -10.43 9.52 8.97
N ASN A 68 -9.21 9.94 9.32
CA ASN A 68 -8.93 11.06 10.22
C ASN A 68 -8.54 12.33 9.43
N LYS A 69 -8.97 12.47 8.17
CA LYS A 69 -8.72 13.68 7.37
C LYS A 69 -9.50 14.85 7.99
N TYR A 70 -8.79 15.90 8.40
CA TYR A 70 -9.42 17.17 8.76
C TYR A 70 -10.19 17.77 7.57
N SER A 71 -11.26 18.50 7.84
CA SER A 71 -12.01 19.20 6.80
C SER A 71 -11.09 20.12 5.99
N ASP A 72 -11.44 20.36 4.74
CA ASP A 72 -10.65 21.26 3.90
C ASP A 72 -10.65 22.69 4.47
N SER A 73 -11.76 23.11 5.11
CA SER A 73 -11.82 24.37 5.87
C SER A 73 -10.82 24.46 7.02
N PHE A 74 -10.59 23.37 7.75
CA PHE A 74 -9.59 23.34 8.82
C PHE A 74 -8.17 23.45 8.27
N LYS A 75 -7.90 22.81 7.13
CA LYS A 75 -6.61 22.95 6.45
C LYS A 75 -6.37 24.38 5.98
N ASP A 76 -7.38 25.02 5.40
CA ASP A 76 -7.28 26.41 4.94
C ASP A 76 -6.99 27.35 6.11
N LEU A 77 -7.69 27.18 7.24
CA LEU A 77 -7.43 27.93 8.47
C LEU A 77 -5.98 27.74 8.96
N ALA A 78 -5.50 26.49 9.01
CA ALA A 78 -4.13 26.19 9.41
C ALA A 78 -3.09 26.83 8.48
N LEU A 79 -3.32 26.81 7.16
CA LEU A 79 -2.45 27.46 6.18
C LEU A 79 -2.44 28.98 6.32
N THR A 80 -3.58 29.60 6.64
CA THR A 80 -3.67 31.03 6.95
C THR A 80 -2.79 31.37 8.14
N TYR A 81 -2.92 30.64 9.25
CA TYR A 81 -2.09 30.87 10.43
C TYR A 81 -0.59 30.67 10.16
N ILE A 82 -0.21 29.64 9.40
CA ILE A 82 1.19 29.44 9.01
C ILE A 82 1.71 30.64 8.22
N ARG A 83 0.93 31.16 7.26
CA ARG A 83 1.31 32.34 6.47
C ARG A 83 1.34 33.63 7.27
N GLU A 84 0.51 33.78 8.29
CA GLU A 84 0.45 34.97 9.14
C GLU A 84 1.61 35.00 10.14
N TYR A 85 1.85 33.90 10.84
CA TYR A 85 2.80 33.85 11.96
C TYR A 85 4.19 33.36 11.59
N TYR A 86 4.32 32.59 10.51
CA TYR A 86 5.58 32.00 10.06
C TYR A 86 5.98 32.47 8.64
N LYS A 87 5.56 33.67 8.25
CA LYS A 87 6.27 34.45 7.22
C LYS A 87 7.68 34.76 7.74
N SER A 88 8.59 33.79 7.69
CA SER A 88 9.98 34.11 7.98
C SER A 88 10.50 35.03 6.89
N LYS A 89 11.08 36.13 7.35
CA LYS A 89 11.85 37.09 6.56
C LYS A 89 12.78 36.33 5.61
N LYS A 90 12.83 36.87 4.40
CA LYS A 90 13.79 36.53 3.34
C LYS A 90 15.22 36.50 3.88
#